data_AF-D8PNZ2-F1
#
_entry.id   AF-D8PNZ2-F1
#
_cell.length_a   1.000
_cell.length_b   1.000
_cell.length_c   1.000
_cell.angle_alpha   90.00
_cell.angle_beta   90.00
_cell.angle_gamma   90.00
#
_symmetry.space_group_name_H-M   'P 1'
#
loop_
_entity.id
_entity.type
_entity.pdbx_description
1 polymer ?
#
loop_
_entity_poly.entity_id
_entity_poly.type
_entity_poly.pdbx_seq_one_letter_code
_entity_poly.pdbx_strand_id
1 'polypeptide(L)'
;MSSASAAAASNNDKKHVAFAPEDISAQRSTRKSTGAKRSSPASSYRPNAPRKVFGFLVTEDCMRAYYRLHPEDVYLPNWHPDPKKRASQIVAVKDMLEWDIPQACRERFPSLPQFKEIRIGVTDGRRYGSAVILADTISKDTASPPPPHVIEEVAKFIGQEGIEPEWFVVDVTAELWRVWVATSRALLQVP
;
A
#
# COMPACT_ATOMS: atom_id res chain seq x y z
N MET A 1 7.89 69.97 12.46
CA MET A 1 7.08 69.79 11.23
C MET A 1 5.97 68.82 11.62
N SER A 2 4.83 69.31 12.12
CA SER A 2 3.63 69.68 11.33
C SER A 2 3.09 68.48 10.56
N SER A 3 1.84 68.02 10.61
CA SER A 3 0.58 68.31 11.32
C SER A 3 -0.31 67.09 10.96
N ALA A 4 -0.93 66.37 11.90
CA ALA A 4 -2.30 66.56 12.40
C ALA A 4 -3.48 66.19 11.45
N SER A 5 -4.51 65.62 12.11
CA SER A 5 -5.94 65.55 11.77
C SER A 5 -6.44 64.21 11.16
N ALA A 6 -7.03 63.27 11.93
CA ALA A 6 -8.31 63.28 12.70
C ALA A 6 -9.53 63.03 11.79
N ALA A 7 -10.21 61.89 11.96
CA ALA A 7 -11.50 61.70 12.67
C ALA A 7 -12.71 61.79 11.69
N ALA A 8 -13.86 61.16 11.86
CA ALA A 8 -14.51 60.50 12.98
C ALA A 8 -15.66 59.58 12.48
N ALA A 9 -16.04 58.63 13.33
CA ALA A 9 -17.40 58.20 13.72
C ALA A 9 -18.51 57.95 12.68
N SER A 10 -19.23 56.82 12.80
CA SER A 10 -20.49 56.83 13.57
C SER A 10 -21.16 55.45 13.63
N ASN A 11 -21.64 55.17 14.84
CA ASN A 11 -22.52 54.09 15.29
C ASN A 11 -23.77 53.88 14.41
N ASN A 12 -24.27 52.64 14.36
CA ASN A 12 -25.59 52.33 14.94
C ASN A 12 -25.91 50.83 15.00
N ASP A 13 -26.35 50.42 16.18
CA ASP A 13 -27.14 49.25 16.52
C ASP A 13 -28.27 48.92 15.52
N LYS A 14 -28.54 47.62 15.35
CA LYS A 14 -29.84 47.02 15.73
C LYS A 14 -29.83 45.51 15.57
N LYS A 15 -29.90 44.83 16.72
CA LYS A 15 -30.34 43.44 16.87
C LYS A 15 -31.78 43.34 16.33
N HIS A 16 -32.02 42.45 15.37
CA HIS A 16 -33.37 41.96 15.08
C HIS A 16 -33.42 40.45 15.31
N VAL A 17 -33.93 40.12 16.49
CA VAL A 17 -34.50 38.83 16.85
C VAL A 17 -35.92 38.82 16.28
N ALA A 18 -36.26 37.82 15.47
CA ALA A 18 -37.63 37.58 15.04
C ALA A 18 -38.20 36.39 15.81
N PHE A 19 -39.13 36.67 16.71
CA PHE A 19 -40.02 35.69 17.35
C PHE A 19 -41.46 35.94 16.87
N ALA A 20 -42.11 34.84 16.45
CA ALA A 20 -43.56 34.57 16.44
C ALA A 20 -44.47 35.39 15.48
N PRO A 21 -45.65 34.86 15.04
CA PRO A 21 -46.46 33.83 15.71
C PRO A 21 -47.00 32.67 14.84
N GLU A 22 -47.33 31.58 15.54
CA GLU A 22 -48.32 30.59 15.10
C GLU A 22 -49.73 31.23 15.09
N ASP A 23 -50.58 30.87 14.13
CA ASP A 23 -51.63 29.85 14.32
C ASP A 23 -52.91 30.07 13.45
N ILE A 24 -53.56 28.94 13.13
CA ILE A 24 -54.98 28.69 12.78
C ILE A 24 -55.54 29.05 11.37
N SER A 25 -55.71 28.03 10.50
CA SER A 25 -57.02 27.38 10.21
C SER A 25 -57.08 26.62 8.86
N ALA A 26 -57.19 25.30 9.00
CA ALA A 26 -58.05 24.39 8.23
C ALA A 26 -58.00 24.38 6.68
N GLN A 27 -57.39 23.33 6.12
CA GLN A 27 -58.14 22.47 5.19
C GLN A 27 -57.72 21.00 5.27
N ARG A 28 -58.66 20.22 5.80
CA ARG A 28 -58.68 18.78 5.92
C ARG A 28 -58.87 18.18 4.52
N SER A 29 -57.90 17.44 4.01
CA SER A 29 -58.15 16.47 2.93
C SER A 29 -57.59 15.11 3.35
N THR A 30 -58.52 14.24 3.70
CA THR A 30 -58.30 12.81 3.89
C THR A 30 -58.23 12.15 2.51
N ARG A 31 -57.12 11.45 2.19
CA ARG A 31 -57.13 10.03 1.77
C ARG A 31 -55.80 9.57 1.15
N LYS A 32 -55.55 8.30 1.42
CA LYS A 32 -54.66 7.32 0.75
C LYS A 32 -53.19 7.32 1.14
N SER A 33 -52.94 6.54 2.19
CA SER A 33 -51.85 5.58 2.23
C SER A 33 -51.71 4.81 0.91
N THR A 34 -50.59 4.99 0.23
CA THR A 34 -50.04 3.98 -0.70
C THR A 34 -48.53 4.20 -0.80
N GLY A 35 -47.78 3.20 -0.34
CA GLY A 35 -46.40 2.97 -0.77
C GLY A 35 -45.34 3.78 -0.03
N ALA A 36 -44.94 3.30 1.15
CA ALA A 36 -43.58 3.49 1.60
C ALA A 36 -42.65 2.93 0.52
N LYS A 37 -42.16 3.80 -0.37
CA LYS A 37 -40.96 3.50 -1.15
C LYS A 37 -39.82 3.48 -0.15
N ARG A 38 -39.59 2.31 0.46
CA ARG A 38 -38.27 1.93 0.94
C ARG A 38 -37.34 2.08 -0.26
N SER A 39 -36.71 3.23 -0.38
CA SER A 39 -35.48 3.34 -1.12
C SER A 39 -34.52 2.40 -0.40
N SER A 40 -34.45 1.17 -0.88
CA SER A 40 -33.33 0.29 -0.62
C SER A 40 -32.07 1.15 -0.79
N PRO A 41 -31.14 1.19 0.19
CA PRO A 41 -29.88 1.87 -0.05
C PRO A 41 -29.34 1.27 -1.33
N ALA A 42 -29.14 2.11 -2.35
CA ALA A 42 -28.42 1.70 -3.54
C ALA A 42 -27.15 1.05 -3.01
N SER A 43 -27.01 -0.25 -3.24
CA SER A 43 -25.79 -0.97 -2.94
C SER A 43 -24.70 -0.18 -3.65
N SER A 44 -23.93 0.59 -2.88
CA SER A 44 -22.73 1.23 -3.34
C SER A 44 -21.74 0.10 -3.53
N TYR A 45 -21.92 -0.67 -4.59
CA TYR A 45 -20.91 -1.54 -5.12
C TYR A 45 -19.82 -0.61 -5.64
N ARG A 46 -19.02 -0.06 -4.70
CA ARG A 46 -17.71 0.45 -5.04
C ARG A 46 -16.95 -0.80 -5.44
N PRO A 47 -16.55 -0.96 -6.70
CA PRO A 47 -15.59 -1.99 -7.03
C PRO A 47 -14.43 -1.82 -6.04
N ASN A 48 -14.10 -2.88 -5.30
CA ASN A 48 -12.98 -2.86 -4.36
C ASN A 48 -11.78 -2.33 -5.14
N ALA A 49 -11.25 -1.18 -4.72
CA ALA A 49 -10.06 -0.64 -5.33
C ALA A 49 -8.96 -1.70 -5.31
N PRO A 50 -8.13 -1.80 -6.36
CA PRO A 50 -7.08 -2.81 -6.40
C PRO A 50 -6.19 -2.65 -5.17
N ARG A 51 -5.86 -3.78 -4.52
CA ARG A 51 -4.94 -3.82 -3.37
C ARG A 51 -3.63 -3.17 -3.78
N LYS A 52 -3.20 -2.18 -3.00
CA LYS A 52 -1.89 -1.54 -3.17
C LYS A 52 -1.04 -1.75 -1.94
N VAL A 53 0.25 -1.92 -2.18
CA VAL A 53 1.29 -2.02 -1.17
C VAL A 53 2.34 -0.96 -1.42
N PHE A 54 2.84 -0.37 -0.35
CA PHE A 54 3.94 0.58 -0.38
C PHE A 54 5.21 -0.14 0.01
N GLY A 55 6.31 0.04 -0.72
CA GLY A 55 7.53 -0.68 -0.39
C GLY A 55 8.67 -0.52 -1.38
N PHE A 56 9.64 -1.43 -1.26
CA PHE A 56 10.81 -1.50 -2.12
C PHE A 56 10.73 -2.69 -3.06
N LEU A 57 10.92 -2.46 -4.35
CA LEU A 57 11.01 -3.57 -5.31
C LEU A 57 12.34 -4.32 -5.12
N VAL A 58 12.26 -5.65 -5.01
CA VAL A 58 13.43 -6.52 -4.93
C VAL A 58 14.06 -6.65 -6.31
N THR A 59 14.94 -5.70 -6.62
CA THR A 59 15.70 -5.66 -7.87
C THR A 59 16.92 -6.56 -7.81
N GLU A 60 17.55 -6.84 -8.96
CA GLU A 60 18.81 -7.58 -8.97
C GLU A 60 19.89 -6.90 -8.15
N ASP A 61 20.00 -5.57 -8.23
CA ASP A 61 20.97 -4.81 -7.43
C ASP A 61 20.68 -4.88 -5.92
N CYS A 62 19.41 -4.84 -5.51
CA CYS A 62 18.99 -5.13 -4.14
C CYS A 62 19.45 -6.51 -3.70
N MET A 63 19.20 -7.55 -4.52
CA MET A 63 19.63 -8.92 -4.22
C MET A 63 21.15 -9.03 -4.09
N ARG A 64 21.92 -8.35 -4.94
CA ARG A 64 23.38 -8.32 -4.83
C ARG A 64 23.84 -7.61 -3.56
N ALA A 65 23.18 -6.52 -3.19
CA ALA A 65 23.52 -5.72 -2.02
C ALA A 65 23.17 -6.46 -0.72
N TYR A 66 21.94 -6.99 -0.61
CA TYR A 66 21.49 -7.82 0.50
C TYR A 66 22.45 -8.98 0.76
N TYR A 67 22.81 -9.74 -0.27
CA TYR A 67 23.74 -10.86 -0.14
C TYR A 67 25.10 -10.45 0.44
N ARG A 68 25.62 -9.28 0.03
CA ARG A 68 26.91 -8.78 0.54
C ARG A 68 26.83 -8.35 2.00
N LEU A 69 25.66 -7.88 2.43
CA LEU A 69 25.42 -7.44 3.80
C LEU A 69 25.14 -8.62 4.74
N HIS A 70 24.48 -9.67 4.24
CA HIS A 70 24.06 -10.84 5.01
C HIS A 70 24.54 -12.15 4.37
N PRO A 71 25.86 -12.39 4.27
CA PRO A 71 26.41 -13.59 3.65
C PRO A 71 26.03 -14.89 4.38
N GLU A 72 25.68 -14.81 5.66
CA GLU A 72 25.22 -15.92 6.50
C GLU A 72 23.78 -16.36 6.19
N ASP A 73 22.93 -15.43 5.74
CA ASP A 73 21.51 -15.70 5.45
C ASP A 73 21.34 -16.47 4.14
N VAL A 74 22.35 -16.42 3.27
CA VAL A 74 22.25 -16.93 1.90
C VAL A 74 23.44 -17.84 1.60
N TYR A 75 23.21 -19.14 1.73
CA TYR A 75 24.24 -20.13 1.42
C TYR A 75 24.50 -20.22 -0.09
N LEU A 76 25.62 -19.64 -0.55
CA LEU A 76 26.18 -19.90 -1.87
C LEU A 76 27.54 -20.60 -1.68
N PRO A 77 27.64 -21.91 -1.97
CA PRO A 77 28.80 -22.70 -1.55
C PRO A 77 30.14 -22.24 -2.12
N ASN A 78 30.19 -21.42 -3.18
CA ASN A 78 31.45 -20.92 -3.75
C ASN A 78 31.24 -19.62 -4.56
N TRP A 79 31.51 -18.46 -3.97
CA TRP A 79 31.47 -17.19 -4.70
C TRP A 79 32.55 -17.16 -5.78
N HIS A 80 32.16 -16.92 -7.03
CA HIS A 80 33.15 -16.76 -8.08
C HIS A 80 33.81 -15.36 -7.95
N PRO A 81 35.16 -15.26 -7.89
CA PRO A 81 35.84 -13.97 -7.69
C PRO A 81 35.56 -12.96 -8.82
N ASP A 82 35.33 -13.43 -10.06
CA ASP A 82 34.92 -12.62 -11.21
C ASP A 82 33.47 -12.09 -11.10
N PRO A 83 33.25 -10.75 -11.12
CA PRO A 83 31.92 -10.13 -11.09
C PRO A 83 30.94 -10.62 -12.17
N LYS A 84 31.42 -10.96 -13.38
CA LYS A 84 30.54 -11.44 -14.46
C LYS A 84 29.92 -12.79 -14.14
N LYS A 85 30.71 -13.70 -13.57
CA LYS A 85 30.24 -15.02 -13.15
C LYS A 85 29.38 -14.97 -11.89
N ARG A 86 29.54 -13.94 -11.06
CA ARG A 86 28.63 -13.67 -9.92
C ARG A 86 27.23 -13.30 -10.36
N ALA A 87 27.08 -12.51 -11.43
CA ALA A 87 25.74 -12.21 -11.97
C ALA A 87 25.00 -13.50 -12.33
N SER A 88 25.68 -14.48 -12.92
CA SER A 88 25.11 -15.81 -13.20
C SER A 88 24.77 -16.61 -11.94
N GLN A 89 25.55 -16.48 -10.86
CA GLN A 89 25.24 -17.11 -9.57
C GLN A 89 24.02 -16.48 -8.89
N ILE A 90 23.88 -15.15 -8.97
CA ILE A 90 22.72 -14.43 -8.43
C ILE A 90 21.46 -14.80 -9.20
N VAL A 91 21.54 -14.97 -10.52
CA VAL A 91 20.42 -15.51 -11.30
C VAL A 91 20.01 -16.91 -10.81
N ALA A 92 20.97 -17.76 -10.44
CA ALA A 92 20.69 -19.11 -9.95
C ALA A 92 19.96 -19.13 -8.59
N VAL A 93 20.19 -18.14 -7.73
CA VAL A 93 19.49 -17.99 -6.43
C VAL A 93 18.47 -16.86 -6.40
N LYS A 94 18.17 -16.26 -7.55
CA LYS A 94 17.28 -15.11 -7.66
C LYS A 94 15.91 -15.40 -7.06
N ASP A 95 15.34 -16.55 -7.40
CA ASP A 95 14.00 -16.94 -6.91
C ASP A 95 13.95 -17.12 -5.38
N MET A 96 15.08 -17.50 -4.79
CA MET A 96 15.26 -17.65 -3.35
C MET A 96 15.48 -16.29 -2.68
N LEU A 97 16.26 -15.39 -3.29
CA LEU A 97 16.46 -14.04 -2.75
C LEU A 97 15.20 -13.17 -2.86
N GLU A 98 14.42 -13.30 -3.95
CA GLU A 98 13.10 -12.67 -4.08
C GLU A 98 12.10 -13.14 -3.01
N TRP A 99 12.41 -14.24 -2.33
CA TRP A 99 11.65 -14.83 -1.25
C TRP A 99 12.19 -14.44 0.13
N ASP A 100 13.49 -14.67 0.34
CA ASP A 100 14.15 -14.49 1.64
C ASP A 100 14.20 -13.03 2.06
N ILE A 101 14.44 -12.09 1.13
CA ILE A 101 14.61 -10.67 1.48
C ILE A 101 13.33 -10.10 2.13
N PRO A 102 12.12 -10.23 1.53
CA PRO A 102 10.89 -9.83 2.20
C PRO A 102 10.66 -10.54 3.53
N GLN A 103 10.99 -11.84 3.62
CA GLN A 103 10.79 -12.62 4.84
C GLN A 103 11.72 -12.17 5.97
N ALA A 104 13.00 -12.00 5.70
CA ALA A 104 14.00 -11.50 6.65
C ALA A 104 13.64 -10.10 7.15
N CYS A 105 13.14 -9.23 6.27
CA CYS A 105 12.63 -7.92 6.69
C CYS A 105 11.46 -8.05 7.68
N ARG A 106 10.51 -8.96 7.44
CA ARG A 106 9.37 -9.16 8.35
C ARG A 106 9.78 -9.71 9.72
N GLU A 107 10.79 -10.56 9.75
CA GLU A 107 11.34 -11.13 11.00
C GLU A 107 12.14 -10.10 11.78
N ARG A 108 12.92 -9.27 11.07
CA ARG A 108 13.74 -8.22 11.67
C ARG A 108 12.93 -7.01 12.14
N PHE A 109 11.91 -6.62 11.38
CA PHE A 109 11.10 -5.42 11.60
C PHE A 109 9.64 -5.81 11.88
N PRO A 110 9.28 -6.09 13.15
CA PRO A 110 7.94 -6.58 13.50
C PRO A 110 6.83 -5.55 13.29
N SER A 111 7.18 -4.28 13.11
CA SER A 111 6.23 -3.20 12.77
C SER A 111 5.75 -3.25 11.31
N LEU A 112 6.40 -4.05 10.45
CA LEU A 112 5.99 -4.21 9.06
C LEU A 112 4.74 -5.09 8.94
N PRO A 113 3.93 -4.89 7.88
CA PRO A 113 2.77 -5.72 7.62
C PRO A 113 3.10 -7.23 7.58
N GLN A 114 2.31 -8.01 8.32
CA GLN A 114 2.46 -9.46 8.36
C GLN A 114 1.41 -10.11 7.45
N PHE A 115 1.87 -10.68 6.33
CA PHE A 115 1.00 -11.39 5.39
C PHE A 115 0.99 -12.89 5.64
N LYS A 116 -0.18 -13.50 5.46
CA LYS A 116 -0.30 -14.96 5.40
C LYS A 116 0.12 -15.50 4.05
N GLU A 117 -0.06 -14.70 2.99
CA GLU A 117 0.40 -15.05 1.66
C GLU A 117 1.91 -15.26 1.69
N ILE A 118 2.30 -16.40 1.14
CA ILE A 118 3.68 -16.82 1.05
C ILE A 118 4.37 -15.82 0.10
N ARG A 119 3.93 -15.65 -1.15
CA ARG A 119 4.59 -14.77 -2.13
C ARG A 119 3.63 -13.69 -2.64
N ILE A 120 3.99 -12.42 -2.45
CA ILE A 120 3.22 -11.29 -2.99
C ILE A 120 3.93 -10.75 -4.24
N GLY A 121 3.35 -11.01 -5.40
CA GLY A 121 3.74 -10.37 -6.66
C GLY A 121 3.17 -8.96 -6.72
N VAL A 122 4.00 -8.00 -7.11
CA VAL A 122 3.60 -6.60 -7.26
C VAL A 122 3.95 -6.07 -8.64
N THR A 123 3.19 -5.09 -9.10
CA THR A 123 3.40 -4.41 -10.38
C THR A 123 3.17 -2.91 -10.29
N ASP A 124 3.98 -2.13 -11.00
CA ASP A 124 3.76 -0.70 -11.26
C ASP A 124 3.14 -0.46 -12.66
N GLY A 125 2.75 -1.53 -13.36
CA GLY A 125 2.28 -1.52 -14.75
C GLY A 125 3.37 -1.65 -15.80
N ARG A 126 4.65 -1.55 -15.43
CA ARG A 126 5.81 -1.74 -16.33
C ARG A 126 6.72 -2.88 -15.86
N ARG A 127 6.89 -3.01 -14.55
CA ARG A 127 7.76 -3.97 -13.87
C ARG A 127 6.88 -4.88 -13.02
N TYR A 128 7.23 -6.16 -13.01
CA TYR A 128 6.62 -7.16 -12.14
C TYR A 128 7.73 -7.81 -11.29
N GLY A 129 7.49 -8.01 -10.00
CA GLY A 129 8.45 -8.65 -9.10
C GLY A 129 7.95 -8.81 -7.68
N SER A 130 8.83 -9.26 -6.78
CA SER A 130 8.61 -9.24 -5.34
C SER A 130 8.96 -7.87 -4.76
N ALA A 131 8.32 -7.49 -3.65
CA ALA A 131 8.65 -6.27 -2.91
C ALA A 131 8.75 -6.52 -1.40
N VAL A 132 9.62 -5.75 -0.75
CA VAL A 132 9.61 -5.58 0.70
C VAL A 132 8.49 -4.59 1.03
N ILE A 133 7.45 -5.05 1.69
CA ILE A 133 6.24 -4.28 1.92
C ILE A 133 6.33 -3.55 3.26
N LEU A 134 6.14 -2.23 3.21
CA LEU A 134 6.17 -1.32 4.34
C LEU A 134 4.77 -0.93 4.81
N ALA A 135 3.80 -0.89 3.90
CA ALA A 135 2.41 -0.58 4.18
C ALA A 135 1.48 -1.30 3.19
N ASP A 136 0.26 -1.63 3.62
CA ASP A 136 -0.78 -2.26 2.79
C ASP A 136 -2.12 -1.55 2.99
N THR A 137 -2.70 -1.11 1.88
CA THR A 137 -4.01 -0.45 1.83
C THR A 137 -5.17 -1.27 2.39
N ILE A 138 -5.07 -2.60 2.45
CA ILE A 138 -6.12 -3.46 3.05
C ILE A 138 -6.06 -3.44 4.57
N SER A 139 -4.86 -3.38 5.15
CA SER A 139 -4.68 -3.45 6.58
C SER A 139 -4.83 -2.07 7.19
N LYS A 140 -5.84 -1.87 8.05
CA LYS A 140 -6.09 -0.57 8.70
C LYS A 140 -4.87 -0.06 9.47
N ASP A 141 -4.13 -0.97 10.09
CA ASP A 141 -2.99 -0.65 10.95
C ASP A 141 -1.75 -0.22 10.15
N THR A 142 -1.68 -0.63 8.88
CA THR A 142 -0.53 -0.37 8.01
C THR A 142 -0.93 0.28 6.69
N ALA A 143 -2.12 0.90 6.64
CA ALA A 143 -2.60 1.60 5.45
C ALA A 143 -1.80 2.87 5.16
N SER A 144 -1.11 3.40 6.17
CA SER A 144 -0.22 4.55 6.05
C SER A 144 1.24 4.10 6.04
N PRO A 145 2.11 4.73 5.24
CA PRO A 145 3.54 4.48 5.30
C PRO A 145 4.10 4.58 6.72
N PRO A 146 5.08 3.74 7.09
CA PRO A 146 5.72 3.84 8.38
C PRO A 146 6.55 5.13 8.50
N PRO A 147 6.96 5.53 9.71
CA PRO A 147 7.81 6.69 9.91
C PRO A 147 9.13 6.62 9.11
N PRO A 148 9.71 7.77 8.68
CA PRO A 148 10.91 7.80 7.84
C PRO A 148 12.10 6.99 8.37
N HIS A 149 12.32 7.00 9.70
CA HIS A 149 13.42 6.24 10.30
C HIS A 149 13.29 4.72 10.07
N VAL A 150 12.07 4.16 10.06
CA VAL A 150 11.85 2.75 9.74
C VAL A 150 12.15 2.47 8.27
N ILE A 151 11.77 3.40 7.38
CA ILE A 151 12.04 3.29 5.94
C ILE A 151 13.55 3.27 5.69
N GLU A 152 14.28 4.17 6.33
CA GLU A 152 15.74 4.27 6.23
C GLU A 152 16.44 3.01 6.77
N GLU A 153 15.99 2.49 7.92
CA GLU A 153 16.54 1.25 8.49
C GLU A 153 16.29 0.03 7.58
N VAL A 154 15.09 -0.09 7.00
CA VAL A 154 14.79 -1.17 6.04
C VAL A 154 15.63 -1.01 4.78
N ALA A 155 15.72 0.21 4.22
CA ALA A 155 16.52 0.49 3.03
C ALA A 155 18.00 0.14 3.24
N LYS A 156 18.54 0.49 4.41
CA LYS A 156 19.89 0.13 4.83
C LYS A 156 20.06 -1.39 4.96
N PHE A 157 19.10 -2.06 5.57
CA PHE A 157 19.14 -3.52 5.74
C PHE A 157 19.17 -4.25 4.40
N ILE A 158 18.42 -3.78 3.39
CA ILE A 158 18.37 -4.42 2.06
C ILE A 158 19.35 -3.84 1.03
N GLY A 159 20.21 -2.89 1.45
CA GLY A 159 21.20 -2.27 0.59
C GLY A 159 20.63 -1.40 -0.53
N GLN A 160 19.50 -0.72 -0.28
CA GLN A 160 18.84 0.23 -1.18
C GLN A 160 18.81 1.66 -0.61
N GLU A 161 19.87 2.06 0.11
CA GLU A 161 20.02 3.43 0.60
C GLU A 161 19.93 4.43 -0.55
N GLY A 162 19.11 5.48 -0.38
CA GLY A 162 18.89 6.51 -1.41
C GLY A 162 17.87 6.16 -2.48
N ILE A 163 17.26 4.96 -2.44
CA ILE A 163 16.08 4.62 -3.24
C ILE A 163 14.83 4.99 -2.45
N GLU A 164 13.84 5.61 -3.10
CA GLU A 164 12.55 5.91 -2.48
C GLU A 164 11.58 4.73 -2.67
N PRO A 165 10.81 4.35 -1.63
CA PRO A 165 9.76 3.35 -1.77
C PRO A 165 8.57 3.90 -2.56
N GLU A 166 7.90 3.01 -3.28
CA GLU A 166 6.80 3.35 -4.21
C GLU A 166 5.52 2.56 -3.86
N TRP A 167 4.38 3.03 -4.37
CA TRP A 167 3.13 2.30 -4.32
C TRP A 167 2.99 1.36 -5.51
N PHE A 168 2.86 0.07 -5.25
CA PHE A 168 2.63 -0.97 -6.23
C PHE A 168 1.23 -1.55 -6.12
N VAL A 169 0.71 -2.04 -7.23
CA VAL A 169 -0.52 -2.85 -7.25
C VAL A 169 -0.14 -4.30 -6.98
N VAL A 170 -0.85 -4.95 -6.06
CA VAL A 170 -0.67 -6.38 -5.81
C VAL A 170 -1.35 -7.17 -6.92
N ASP A 171 -0.58 -8.01 -7.59
CA ASP A 171 -1.10 -8.90 -8.62
C ASP A 171 -1.32 -10.30 -8.02
N VAL A 172 -2.55 -10.54 -7.59
CA VAL A 172 -2.97 -11.81 -6.96
C VAL A 172 -2.98 -12.97 -7.96
N THR A 173 -2.86 -12.70 -9.27
CA THR A 173 -2.81 -13.79 -10.28
C THR A 173 -1.53 -14.63 -10.19
N ALA A 174 -0.50 -14.17 -9.48
CA ALA A 174 0.73 -14.90 -9.22
C ALA A 174 0.55 -16.19 -8.40
N GLU A 175 -0.54 -16.30 -7.62
CA GLU A 175 -0.84 -17.52 -6.85
C GLU A 175 -1.32 -18.69 -7.72
N LEU A 176 -1.90 -18.42 -8.90
CA LEU A 176 -2.49 -19.47 -9.75
C LEU A 176 -1.50 -20.08 -10.76
N TRP A 177 -0.44 -19.37 -11.14
CA TRP A 177 0.49 -19.86 -12.18
C TRP A 177 1.48 -20.92 -11.69
N ARG A 178 1.89 -20.88 -10.41
CA ARG A 178 2.84 -21.87 -9.89
C ARG A 178 2.21 -23.21 -9.55
N VAL A 179 0.94 -23.24 -9.15
CA VAL A 179 0.18 -24.50 -9.08
C VAL A 179 0.03 -25.09 -10.48
N TRP A 180 -0.16 -24.27 -11.52
CA TRP A 180 -0.22 -24.77 -12.88
C TRP A 180 1.12 -25.31 -13.39
N VAL A 181 2.25 -24.64 -13.12
CA VAL A 181 3.59 -25.13 -13.53
C VAL A 181 4.03 -26.38 -12.75
N ALA A 182 3.71 -26.47 -11.45
CA ALA A 182 3.98 -27.66 -10.65
C ALA A 182 3.10 -28.86 -11.08
N THR A 183 1.82 -28.62 -11.35
CA THR A 183 0.89 -29.69 -11.81
C THR A 183 1.18 -30.11 -13.25
N SER A 184 1.61 -29.20 -14.13
CA SER A 184 1.95 -29.51 -15.53
C SER A 184 3.27 -30.29 -15.65
N ARG A 185 4.23 -30.08 -14.74
CA ARG A 185 5.48 -30.84 -14.72
C ARG A 185 5.30 -32.24 -14.12
N ALA A 186 4.33 -32.43 -13.22
CA ALA A 186 3.93 -33.74 -12.71
C ALA A 186 3.16 -34.58 -13.74
N LEU A 187 2.39 -33.96 -14.64
CA LEU A 187 1.66 -34.64 -15.70
C LEU A 187 2.52 -34.98 -16.94
N LEU A 188 3.71 -34.39 -17.06
CA LEU A 188 4.68 -34.66 -18.14
C LEU A 188 5.81 -35.62 -17.74
N GLN A 189 5.77 -36.18 -16.52
CA GLN A 189 6.67 -37.25 -16.07
C GLN A 189 5.90 -38.51 -15.67
N VAL A 190 4.98 -38.94 -16.54
CA VAL A 190 4.49 -40.33 -16.55
C VAL A 190 5.32 -41.06 -17.61
N PRO A 191 6.06 -42.14 -17.26
CA PRO A 191 6.71 -42.99 -18.26
C PRO A 191 5.69 -43.73 -19.14
#